data_AF-A0A6N8W543-F1
#
_entry.id   AF-A0A6N8W543-F1
#
_cell.length_a   1.000
_cell.length_b   1.000
_cell.length_c   1.000
_cell.angle_alpha   90.00
_cell.angle_beta   90.00
_cell.angle_gamma   90.00
#
_symmetry.space_group_name_H-M   'P 1'
#
loop_
_entity.id
_entity.type
_entity.pdbx_description
1 polymer ?
#
loop_
_entity_poly.entity_id
_entity_poly.type
_entity_poly.pdbx_seq_one_letter_code
_entity_poly.pdbx_strand_id
1 'polypeptide(L)'
;MAKTLCTGIRKDGQPCQANGLEKYNGLCLAHGAPPEQAHSWRALGGKNSAAAVRRDNRMPEQLKHALDLVQKTMDRLAEQEPTPANCNAISRCAQTLINLRRRADEEMELIRAEETQDAAAAIAGAHPNFDLLKAAARINAEQDRYLSEALVEQGFADFAEPANPDEPPEVVLNHKGRIRFGFHNLDARQKYLKDVDVTLGKHEHGVAEVPDLGVTNDRLEMLEENVEMSLSALAHVEPVPVDPLTGLPFTRVPASVKFRIKDDLLTRCNEIPQQVLAEQRSTIRKLKRRAEAVAESENYQRLLAELQKEPEYLALLEEQFAAQREQIRQYRAAEVPGTLNGEREASSAESSSARAARTRGRGGRR
;
A
#
# COMPACT_ATOMS: atom_id res chain seq x y z
N MET A 1 -36.33 1.35 22.63
CA MET A 1 -36.31 0.82 21.26
C MET A 1 -34.91 0.32 20.96
N ALA A 2 -34.75 -0.90 20.45
CA ALA A 2 -33.45 -1.46 20.12
C ALA A 2 -32.78 -0.57 19.06
N LYS A 3 -31.60 -0.03 19.35
CA LYS A 3 -30.86 0.82 18.42
C LYS A 3 -30.18 -0.09 17.40
N THR A 4 -30.80 -0.28 16.24
CA THR A 4 -30.13 -0.92 15.09
C THR A 4 -29.06 0.01 14.55
N LEU A 5 -27.84 -0.50 14.35
CA LEU A 5 -26.75 0.25 13.73
C LEU A 5 -27.02 0.48 12.25
N CYS A 6 -26.41 1.53 11.72
CA CYS A 6 -26.47 1.89 10.32
C CYS A 6 -25.80 0.83 9.45
N THR A 7 -26.51 0.32 8.44
CA THR A 7 -25.99 -0.69 7.49
C THR A 7 -25.01 -0.13 6.45
N GLY A 8 -24.86 1.19 6.37
CA GLY A 8 -23.96 1.87 5.42
C GLY A 8 -22.47 1.74 5.74
N ILE A 9 -21.63 1.84 4.71
CA ILE A 9 -20.17 1.83 4.79
C ILE A 9 -19.64 3.25 4.59
N ARG A 10 -18.71 3.68 5.44
CA ARG A 10 -18.05 4.99 5.35
C ARG A 10 -17.06 5.03 4.17
N LYS A 11 -16.64 6.23 3.77
CA LYS A 11 -15.67 6.43 2.67
C LYS A 11 -14.31 5.74 2.90
N ASP A 12 -13.96 5.50 4.16
CA ASP A 12 -12.74 4.80 4.60
C ASP A 12 -12.91 3.26 4.59
N GLY A 13 -14.05 2.75 4.13
CA GLY A 13 -14.34 1.31 4.04
C GLY A 13 -14.83 0.68 5.35
N GLN A 14 -14.92 1.45 6.45
CA GLN A 14 -15.35 0.96 7.75
C GLN A 14 -16.88 1.00 7.90
N PRO A 15 -17.50 0.08 8.67
CA PRO A 15 -18.94 0.10 8.93
C PRO A 15 -19.34 1.36 9.71
N CYS A 16 -20.51 1.92 9.37
CA CYS A 16 -21.03 3.11 10.02
C CYS A 16 -21.55 2.80 11.43
N GLN A 17 -20.99 3.45 12.44
CA GLN A 17 -21.38 3.29 13.85
C GLN A 17 -22.58 4.16 14.27
N ALA A 18 -23.22 4.87 13.32
CA ALA A 18 -24.39 5.69 13.62
C ALA A 18 -25.65 4.81 13.78
N ASN A 19 -26.69 5.34 14.43
CA ASN A 19 -27.97 4.65 14.51
C ASN A 19 -28.67 4.64 13.14
N GLY A 20 -29.09 3.45 12.71
CA GLY A 20 -29.95 3.26 11.54
C GLY A 20 -31.38 3.66 11.85
N LEU A 21 -32.03 4.32 10.91
CA LEU A 21 -33.43 4.73 11.02
C LEU A 21 -34.30 3.82 10.16
N GLU A 22 -35.43 3.37 10.70
CA GLU A 22 -36.40 2.52 9.96
C GLU A 22 -36.88 3.20 8.67
N LYS A 23 -37.12 4.53 8.73
CA LYS A 23 -37.51 5.32 7.55
C LYS A 23 -36.49 5.34 6.40
N TYR A 24 -35.27 4.86 6.65
CA TYR A 24 -34.22 4.72 5.62
C TYR A 24 -33.71 3.27 5.56
N ASN A 25 -34.55 2.28 5.84
CA ASN A 25 -34.21 0.85 5.74
C ASN A 25 -32.95 0.48 6.55
N GLY A 26 -32.80 1.04 7.75
CA GLY A 26 -31.64 0.78 8.61
C GLY A 26 -30.41 1.60 8.26
N LEU A 27 -30.49 2.59 7.37
CA LEU A 27 -29.44 3.59 7.13
C LEU A 27 -29.59 4.81 8.05
N CYS A 28 -28.48 5.45 8.38
CA CYS A 28 -28.49 6.73 9.10
C CYS A 28 -28.87 7.88 8.16
N LEU A 29 -29.16 9.07 8.74
CA LEU A 29 -29.46 10.28 7.97
C LEU A 29 -28.41 10.63 6.91
N ALA A 30 -27.14 10.28 7.15
CA ALA A 30 -26.04 10.59 6.22
C ALA A 30 -25.95 9.63 5.03
N HIS A 31 -26.45 8.41 5.16
CA HIS A 31 -26.40 7.37 4.12
C HIS A 31 -27.75 7.13 3.43
N GLY A 32 -28.86 7.35 4.13
CA GLY A 32 -30.21 7.08 3.63
C GLY A 32 -30.93 8.27 3.00
N ALA A 33 -30.50 9.50 3.31
CA ALA A 33 -31.13 10.69 2.76
C ALA A 33 -30.59 11.04 1.36
N PRO A 34 -31.40 11.65 0.48
CA PRO A 34 -30.93 12.18 -0.79
C PRO A 34 -29.74 13.14 -0.56
N PRO A 35 -28.71 13.14 -1.43
CA PRO A 35 -27.48 13.91 -1.22
C PRO A 35 -27.74 15.39 -0.89
N GLU A 36 -28.69 16.01 -1.57
CA GLU A 36 -29.08 17.42 -1.39
C GLU A 36 -29.61 17.72 0.01
N GLN A 37 -30.40 16.80 0.60
CA GLN A 37 -30.92 16.93 1.96
C GLN A 37 -29.86 16.58 3.01
N ALA A 38 -28.98 15.62 2.73
CA ALA A 38 -27.87 15.28 3.62
C ALA A 38 -26.88 16.45 3.76
N HIS A 39 -26.63 17.20 2.69
CA HIS A 39 -25.79 18.40 2.71
C HIS A 39 -26.42 19.54 3.51
N SER A 40 -27.72 19.81 3.33
CA SER A 40 -28.41 20.87 4.07
C SER A 40 -28.52 20.54 5.57
N TRP A 41 -28.74 19.27 5.94
CA TRP A 41 -28.76 18.85 7.35
C TRP A 41 -27.38 18.86 8.02
N ARG A 42 -26.31 18.55 7.28
CA ARG A 42 -24.93 18.73 7.80
C ARG A 42 -24.62 20.21 8.03
N ALA A 43 -25.10 21.10 7.16
CA ALA A 43 -24.94 22.53 7.32
C ALA A 43 -25.73 23.07 8.53
N LEU A 44 -26.97 22.61 8.72
CA LEU A 44 -27.86 23.03 9.82
C LEU A 44 -27.48 22.41 11.17
N GLY A 45 -27.02 21.17 11.20
CA GLY A 45 -26.74 20.41 12.43
C GLY A 45 -25.27 20.41 12.89
N GLY A 46 -24.35 21.04 12.16
CA GLY A 46 -22.93 20.71 12.28
C GLY A 46 -22.14 21.39 13.40
N LYS A 47 -22.54 22.57 13.88
CA LYS A 47 -21.68 23.38 14.77
C LYS A 47 -22.22 23.54 16.19
N ASN A 48 -23.49 23.85 16.38
CA ASN A 48 -24.00 24.20 17.72
C ASN A 48 -24.49 22.99 18.53
N SER A 49 -25.26 22.08 17.93
CA SER A 49 -25.68 20.83 18.60
C SER A 49 -24.51 19.88 18.79
N ALA A 50 -23.62 19.77 17.80
CA ALA A 50 -22.42 18.97 17.92
C ALA A 50 -21.41 19.53 18.92
N ALA A 51 -21.32 20.85 19.13
CA ALA A 51 -20.47 21.43 20.17
C ALA A 51 -21.10 21.33 21.57
N ALA A 52 -22.42 21.49 21.70
CA ALA A 52 -23.15 21.32 22.95
C ALA A 52 -23.16 19.85 23.41
N VAL A 53 -23.47 18.91 22.52
CA VAL A 53 -23.40 17.46 22.79
C VAL A 53 -21.95 17.02 23.02
N ARG A 54 -20.96 17.60 22.30
CA ARG A 54 -19.54 17.36 22.61
C ARG A 54 -19.15 17.96 23.96
N ARG A 55 -19.71 19.09 24.39
CA ARG A 55 -19.47 19.67 25.74
C ARG A 55 -20.09 18.79 26.84
N ASP A 56 -21.32 18.31 26.65
CA ASP A 56 -21.99 17.42 27.61
C ASP A 56 -21.36 16.03 27.70
N ASN A 57 -20.81 15.53 26.59
CA ASN A 57 -20.07 14.27 26.54
C ASN A 57 -18.59 14.43 26.98
N ARG A 58 -18.07 15.65 27.09
CA ARG A 58 -16.71 15.97 27.60
C ARG A 58 -16.70 16.32 29.08
N MET A 59 -17.81 16.12 29.78
CA MET A 59 -17.92 16.50 31.18
C MET A 59 -17.97 15.24 32.03
N PRO A 60 -16.98 15.00 32.92
CA PRO A 60 -17.07 13.94 33.91
C PRO A 60 -18.37 14.07 34.70
N GLU A 61 -19.12 12.96 34.87
CA GLU A 61 -20.45 13.00 35.48
C GLU A 61 -20.44 13.64 36.87
N GLN A 62 -19.37 13.42 37.63
CA GLN A 62 -19.17 13.96 38.97
C GLN A 62 -19.06 15.49 39.00
N LEU A 63 -18.63 16.13 37.90
CA LEU A 63 -18.43 17.58 37.81
C LEU A 63 -19.65 18.32 37.24
N LYS A 64 -20.60 17.62 36.59
CA LYS A 64 -21.80 18.22 35.99
C LYS A 64 -22.64 18.96 37.03
N HIS A 65 -22.91 18.33 38.16
CA HIS A 65 -23.71 18.92 39.24
C HIS A 65 -23.06 20.18 39.83
N ALA A 66 -21.74 20.18 40.00
CA ALA A 66 -21.02 21.34 40.54
C ALA A 66 -21.05 22.54 39.57
N LEU A 67 -20.86 22.31 38.27
CA LEU A 67 -20.97 23.37 37.26
C LEU A 67 -22.39 23.95 37.20
N ASP A 68 -23.41 23.11 37.19
CA ASP A 68 -24.81 23.55 37.16
C ASP A 68 -25.15 24.41 38.38
N LEU A 69 -24.66 24.02 39.56
CA LEU A 69 -24.89 24.76 40.79
C LEU A 69 -24.23 26.15 40.76
N VAL A 70 -22.98 26.25 40.30
CA VAL A 70 -22.27 27.53 40.20
C VAL A 70 -22.89 28.42 39.13
N GLN A 71 -23.28 27.85 37.98
CA GLN A 71 -23.97 28.59 36.92
C GLN A 71 -25.31 29.15 37.42
N LYS A 72 -26.15 28.32 38.05
CA LYS A 72 -27.43 28.77 38.64
C LYS A 72 -27.24 29.84 39.71
N THR A 73 -26.16 29.76 40.49
CA THR A 73 -25.85 30.76 41.51
C THR A 73 -25.44 32.09 40.85
N MET A 74 -24.64 32.03 39.78
CA MET A 74 -24.24 33.20 39.01
C MET A 74 -25.44 33.87 38.33
N ASP A 75 -26.34 33.08 37.73
CA ASP A 75 -27.56 33.59 37.08
C ASP A 75 -28.47 34.30 38.08
N ARG A 76 -28.70 33.71 39.27
CA ARG A 76 -29.48 34.32 40.36
C ARG A 76 -28.88 35.62 40.89
N LEU A 77 -27.55 35.73 40.92
CA LEU A 77 -26.86 36.95 41.34
C LEU A 77 -26.94 38.04 40.27
N ALA A 78 -26.97 37.66 38.99
CA ALA A 78 -27.09 38.59 37.86
C ALA A 78 -28.50 39.19 37.72
N GLU A 79 -29.53 38.51 38.23
CA GLU A 79 -30.91 39.01 38.28
C GLU A 79 -31.14 40.06 39.39
N GLN A 80 -30.21 40.20 40.34
CA GLN A 80 -30.30 41.18 41.43
C GLN A 80 -29.70 42.53 41.03
N GLU A 81 -30.04 43.59 41.78
CA GLU A 81 -29.41 44.90 41.57
C GLU A 81 -27.88 44.82 41.71
N PRO A 82 -27.13 45.53 40.84
CA PRO A 82 -25.68 45.46 40.80
C PRO A 82 -25.06 46.19 41.99
N THR A 83 -24.92 45.48 43.10
CA THR A 83 -24.14 45.94 44.25
C THR A 83 -22.68 45.49 44.13
N PRO A 84 -21.72 46.21 44.74
CA PRO A 84 -20.31 45.76 44.77
C PRO A 84 -20.13 44.34 45.33
N ALA A 85 -20.96 43.93 46.29
CA ALA A 85 -20.97 42.58 46.84
C ALA A 85 -21.40 41.54 45.79
N ASN A 86 -22.48 41.83 45.06
CA ASN A 86 -22.99 40.94 43.99
C ASN A 86 -21.98 40.82 42.84
N CYS A 87 -21.37 41.92 42.42
CA CYS A 87 -20.33 41.89 41.39
C CYS A 87 -19.13 41.02 41.80
N ASN A 88 -18.66 41.11 43.05
CA ASN A 88 -17.57 40.28 43.57
C ASN A 88 -17.97 38.79 43.64
N ALA A 89 -19.20 38.51 44.09
CA ALA A 89 -19.73 37.15 44.13
C ALA A 89 -19.83 36.53 42.73
N ILE A 90 -20.27 37.29 41.72
CA ILE A 90 -20.29 36.88 40.31
C ILE A 90 -18.88 36.60 39.80
N SER A 91 -17.90 37.48 40.08
CA SER A 91 -16.50 37.24 39.68
C SER A 91 -15.92 35.95 40.29
N ARG A 92 -16.24 35.65 41.56
CA ARG A 92 -15.83 34.39 42.20
C ARG A 92 -16.52 33.17 41.60
N CYS A 93 -17.81 33.28 41.26
CA CYS A 93 -18.52 32.22 40.55
C CYS A 93 -17.90 31.96 39.17
N ALA A 94 -17.60 33.02 38.42
CA ALA A 94 -16.94 32.93 37.11
C ALA A 94 -15.55 32.28 37.21
N GLN A 95 -14.73 32.67 38.18
CA GLN A 95 -13.43 32.03 38.41
C GLN A 95 -13.58 30.54 38.77
N THR A 96 -14.58 30.21 39.58
CA THR A 96 -14.87 28.82 39.95
C THR A 96 -15.30 27.99 38.74
N LEU A 97 -16.14 28.55 37.86
CA LEU A 97 -16.53 27.92 36.59
C LEU A 97 -15.32 27.67 35.68
N ILE A 98 -14.41 28.63 35.56
CA ILE A 98 -13.18 28.47 34.77
C ILE A 98 -12.33 27.32 35.33
N ASN A 99 -12.13 27.28 36.65
CA ASN A 99 -11.33 26.24 37.30
C ASN A 99 -11.95 24.84 37.16
N LEU A 100 -13.27 24.73 37.35
CA LEU A 100 -14.00 23.46 37.19
C LEU A 100 -13.93 22.96 35.75
N ARG A 101 -14.03 23.86 34.76
CA ARG A 101 -13.88 23.50 33.34
C ARG A 101 -12.47 23.03 33.01
N ARG A 102 -11.44 23.72 33.50
CA ARG A 102 -10.04 23.29 33.30
C ARG A 102 -9.80 21.88 33.85
N ARG A 103 -10.30 21.61 35.07
CA ARG A 103 -10.20 20.28 35.69
C ARG A 103 -10.97 19.21 34.91
N ALA A 104 -12.15 19.54 34.38
CA ALA A 104 -12.89 18.61 33.52
C ALA A 104 -12.12 18.28 32.23
N ASP A 105 -11.45 19.26 31.63
CA ASP A 105 -10.62 19.04 30.44
C ASP A 105 -9.41 18.13 30.78
N GLU A 106 -8.73 18.38 31.89
CA GLU A 106 -7.62 17.54 32.39
C GLU A 106 -8.06 16.08 32.65
N GLU A 107 -9.18 15.87 33.35
CA GLU A 107 -9.72 14.53 33.63
C GLU A 107 -10.16 13.81 32.34
N MET A 108 -10.75 14.52 31.37
CA MET A 108 -11.09 13.92 30.07
C MET A 108 -9.87 13.57 29.23
N GLU A 109 -8.77 14.32 29.34
CA GLU A 109 -7.52 13.96 28.67
C GLU A 109 -6.93 12.67 29.24
N LEU A 110 -7.00 12.49 30.56
CA LEU A 110 -6.61 11.25 31.23
C LEU A 110 -7.47 10.06 30.77
N ILE A 111 -8.81 10.21 30.79
CA ILE A 111 -9.73 9.15 30.34
C ILE A 111 -9.47 8.77 28.88
N ARG A 112 -9.25 9.75 27.99
CA ARG A 112 -8.93 9.45 26.58
C ARG A 112 -7.58 8.76 26.44
N ALA A 113 -6.58 9.15 27.23
CA ALA A 113 -5.29 8.48 27.23
C ALA A 113 -5.45 7.01 27.63
N GLU A 114 -6.22 6.72 28.67
CA GLU A 114 -6.55 5.35 29.12
C GLU A 114 -7.34 4.56 28.05
N GLU A 115 -8.40 5.13 27.47
CA GLU A 115 -9.19 4.48 26.41
C GLU A 115 -8.36 4.20 25.14
N THR A 116 -7.45 5.11 24.77
CA THR A 116 -6.52 4.88 23.66
C THR A 116 -5.48 3.81 23.98
N GLN A 117 -5.04 3.69 25.24
CA GLN A 117 -4.17 2.61 25.70
C GLN A 117 -4.90 1.26 25.59
N ASP A 118 -6.14 1.18 26.06
CA ASP A 118 -6.95 -0.04 26.01
C ASP A 118 -7.28 -0.44 24.55
N ALA A 119 -7.63 0.52 23.70
CA ALA A 119 -7.89 0.27 22.29
C ALA A 119 -6.63 -0.17 21.53
N ALA A 120 -5.47 0.43 21.82
CA ALA A 120 -4.19 0.03 21.23
C ALA A 120 -3.77 -1.38 21.67
N ALA A 121 -3.99 -1.73 22.95
CA ALA A 121 -3.74 -3.07 23.47
C ALA A 121 -4.64 -4.13 22.82
N ALA A 122 -5.92 -3.80 22.57
CA ALA A 122 -6.88 -4.70 21.95
C ALA A 122 -6.60 -4.98 20.45
N ILE A 123 -6.05 -4.00 19.71
CA ILE A 123 -5.81 -4.13 18.27
C ILE A 123 -4.47 -4.83 17.96
N ALA A 124 -3.43 -4.60 18.76
CA ALA A 124 -2.08 -5.02 18.40
C ALA A 124 -1.62 -6.37 18.98
N GLY A 125 -2.36 -6.97 19.93
CA GLY A 125 -1.82 -8.09 20.72
C GLY A 125 -0.50 -7.74 21.44
N ALA A 126 -0.18 -6.45 21.52
CA ALA A 126 1.03 -5.91 22.09
C ALA A 126 0.83 -5.66 23.59
N HIS A 127 1.90 -5.83 24.35
CA HIS A 127 1.91 -5.65 25.79
C HIS A 127 1.32 -4.27 26.17
N PRO A 128 0.37 -4.16 27.11
CA PRO A 128 -0.37 -2.91 27.41
C PRO A 128 0.49 -1.81 28.03
N ASN A 129 1.80 -2.01 28.19
CA ASN A 129 2.66 -1.04 28.83
C ASN A 129 3.34 -0.16 27.78
N PHE A 130 2.72 0.99 27.51
CA PHE A 130 3.23 2.00 26.57
C PHE A 130 4.62 2.51 26.94
N ASP A 131 4.98 2.51 28.23
CA ASP A 131 6.33 2.89 28.67
C ASP A 131 7.37 1.85 28.25
N LEU A 132 7.02 0.56 28.22
CA LEU A 132 7.88 -0.48 27.66
C LEU A 132 8.04 -0.31 26.14
N LEU A 133 6.98 0.05 25.42
CA LEU A 133 7.07 0.32 23.98
C LEU A 133 7.91 1.55 23.67
N LYS A 134 7.76 2.63 24.46
CA LYS A 134 8.61 3.83 24.37
C LYS A 134 10.07 3.50 24.68
N ALA A 135 10.33 2.72 25.72
CA ALA A 135 11.67 2.29 26.08
C ALA A 135 12.29 1.43 24.98
N ALA A 136 11.53 0.46 24.42
CA ALA A 136 11.97 -0.37 23.31
C ALA A 136 12.26 0.47 22.05
N ALA A 137 11.39 1.43 21.71
CA ALA A 137 11.61 2.34 20.59
C ALA A 137 12.87 3.19 20.78
N ARG A 138 13.12 3.67 22.01
CA ARG A 138 14.34 4.42 22.33
C ARG A 138 15.59 3.55 22.24
N ILE A 139 15.56 2.33 22.77
CA ILE A 139 16.69 1.37 22.67
C ILE A 139 16.99 1.07 21.21
N ASN A 140 15.96 0.80 20.40
CA ASN A 140 16.14 0.55 18.97
C ASN A 140 16.73 1.78 18.26
N ALA A 141 16.26 2.99 18.57
CA ALA A 141 16.80 4.22 18.00
C ALA A 141 18.27 4.46 18.40
N GLU A 142 18.64 4.18 19.65
CA GLU A 142 20.03 4.26 20.12
C GLU A 142 20.90 3.21 19.42
N GLN A 143 20.44 1.96 19.28
CA GLN A 143 21.13 0.91 18.53
C GLN A 143 21.32 1.30 17.06
N ASP A 144 20.26 1.75 16.40
CA ASP A 144 20.27 2.20 15.02
C ASP A 144 21.26 3.34 14.78
N ARG A 145 21.37 4.27 15.75
CA ARG A 145 22.36 5.33 15.72
C ARG A 145 23.78 4.76 15.81
N TYR A 146 24.07 3.91 16.81
CA TYR A 146 25.39 3.28 16.97
C TYR A 146 25.83 2.50 15.72
N LEU A 147 24.91 1.73 15.11
CA LEU A 147 25.20 0.98 13.90
C LEU A 147 25.51 1.90 12.71
N SER A 148 24.78 3.01 12.58
CA SER A 148 25.01 3.99 11.51
C SER A 148 26.33 4.75 11.69
N GLU A 149 26.65 5.20 12.90
CA GLU A 149 27.89 5.88 13.24
C GLU A 149 29.10 4.97 13.01
N ALA A 150 29.00 3.69 13.39
CA ALA A 150 30.07 2.71 13.15
C ALA A 150 30.38 2.50 11.67
N LEU A 151 29.38 2.58 10.78
CA LEU A 151 29.61 2.53 9.33
C LEU A 151 30.29 3.79 8.81
N VAL A 152 30.03 4.95 9.40
CA VAL A 152 30.74 6.20 9.10
C VAL A 152 32.19 6.13 9.56
N GLU A 153 32.44 5.72 10.80
CA GLU A 153 33.79 5.56 11.37
C GLU A 153 34.65 4.58 10.57
N GLN A 154 34.05 3.49 10.06
CA GLN A 154 34.73 2.50 9.23
C GLN A 154 34.85 2.92 7.74
N GLY A 155 34.34 4.10 7.39
CA GLY A 155 34.47 4.72 6.06
C GLY A 155 33.57 4.11 4.98
N PHE A 156 32.42 3.52 5.35
CA PHE A 156 31.44 2.97 4.41
C PHE A 156 30.20 3.86 4.22
N ALA A 157 30.03 4.87 5.06
CA ALA A 157 28.95 5.85 4.96
C ALA A 157 29.47 7.24 5.29
N ASP A 158 28.74 8.26 4.85
CA ASP A 158 29.01 9.66 5.16
C ASP A 158 27.75 10.32 5.72
N PHE A 159 27.91 11.35 6.53
CA PHE A 159 26.79 12.21 6.90
C PHE A 159 26.41 13.08 5.71
N ALA A 160 25.13 13.04 5.33
CA ALA A 160 24.56 13.91 4.35
C ALA A 160 23.93 15.12 5.05
N GLU A 161 24.22 16.31 4.52
CA GLU A 161 23.56 17.54 4.96
C GLU A 161 22.04 17.41 4.76
N PRO A 162 21.24 17.69 5.80
CA PRO A 162 19.81 17.62 5.72
C PRO A 162 19.27 18.76 4.84
N ALA A 163 18.16 18.52 4.15
CA ALA A 163 17.51 19.56 3.34
C ALA A 163 16.93 20.69 4.20
N ASN A 164 16.59 20.37 5.46
CA ASN A 164 16.08 21.29 6.46
C ASN A 164 17.08 21.37 7.62
N PRO A 165 17.56 22.57 8.02
CA PRO A 165 18.52 22.71 9.13
C PRO A 165 18.00 22.22 10.49
N ASP A 166 16.68 22.10 10.65
CA ASP A 166 16.07 21.56 11.88
C ASP A 166 16.01 20.02 11.91
N GLU A 167 16.34 19.36 10.79
CA GLU A 167 16.35 17.89 10.70
C GLU A 167 17.73 17.33 11.06
N PRO A 168 17.81 16.16 11.71
CA PRO A 168 19.08 15.52 11.98
C PRO A 168 19.76 15.11 10.66
N PRO A 169 21.11 15.13 10.60
CA PRO A 169 21.84 14.69 9.42
C PRO A 169 21.54 13.21 9.14
N GLU A 170 21.39 12.89 7.85
CA GLU A 170 21.13 11.52 7.42
C GLU A 170 22.44 10.78 7.19
N VAL A 171 22.53 9.51 7.57
CA VAL A 171 23.69 8.68 7.23
C VAL A 171 23.43 8.02 5.88
N VAL A 172 24.32 8.25 4.91
CA VAL A 172 24.17 7.75 3.54
C VAL A 172 25.36 6.90 3.12
N LEU A 173 25.12 5.75 2.48
CA LEU A 173 26.20 4.92 1.94
C LEU A 173 27.04 5.67 0.90
N ASN A 174 28.34 5.70 1.12
CA ASN A 174 29.32 6.22 0.18
C ASN A 174 29.64 5.20 -0.91
N HIS A 175 30.57 5.52 -1.82
CA HIS A 175 30.92 4.62 -2.93
C HIS A 175 31.39 3.24 -2.46
N LYS A 176 32.23 3.19 -1.42
CA LYS A 176 32.76 1.96 -0.83
C LYS A 176 31.64 1.13 -0.18
N GLY A 177 30.76 1.77 0.60
CA GLY A 177 29.55 1.17 1.16
C GLY A 177 28.63 0.59 0.10
N ARG A 178 28.36 1.35 -0.96
CA ARG A 178 27.52 0.89 -2.08
C ARG A 178 28.09 -0.35 -2.75
N ILE A 179 29.41 -0.43 -2.98
CA ILE A 179 30.04 -1.66 -3.50
C ILE A 179 29.87 -2.81 -2.51
N ARG A 180 30.23 -2.59 -1.23
CA ARG A 180 30.19 -3.62 -0.19
C ARG A 180 28.81 -4.22 0.02
N PHE A 181 27.76 -3.42 -0.16
CA PHE A 181 26.38 -3.86 0.03
C PHE A 181 25.65 -4.16 -1.29
N GLY A 182 26.35 -4.23 -2.43
CA GLY A 182 25.73 -4.64 -3.71
C GLY A 182 24.86 -3.58 -4.38
N PHE A 183 24.96 -2.33 -3.93
CA PHE A 183 24.25 -1.15 -4.45
C PHE A 183 25.09 -0.34 -5.47
N HIS A 184 26.20 -0.88 -5.95
CA HIS A 184 27.03 -0.22 -6.95
C HIS A 184 26.29 -0.07 -8.29
N ASN A 185 26.22 1.16 -8.79
CA ASN A 185 25.49 1.56 -10.01
C ASN A 185 24.01 1.16 -10.05
N LEU A 186 23.41 0.86 -8.90
CA LEU A 186 22.06 0.33 -8.86
C LEU A 186 21.03 1.28 -9.48
N ASP A 187 21.14 2.58 -9.19
CA ASP A 187 20.29 3.63 -9.76
C ASP A 187 20.24 3.58 -11.29
N ALA A 188 21.42 3.55 -11.92
CA ALA A 188 21.55 3.51 -13.37
C ALA A 188 21.00 2.21 -13.95
N ARG A 189 21.27 1.08 -13.28
CA ARG A 189 20.76 -0.24 -13.71
C ARG A 189 19.24 -0.31 -13.62
N GLN A 190 18.65 0.07 -12.49
CA GLN A 190 17.20 0.06 -12.29
C GLN A 190 16.49 0.94 -13.32
N LYS A 191 17.00 2.15 -13.54
CA LYS A 191 16.44 3.05 -14.55
C LYS A 191 16.45 2.41 -15.94
N TYR A 192 17.58 1.85 -16.36
CA TYR A 192 17.68 1.21 -17.66
C TYR A 192 16.76 -0.01 -17.79
N LEU A 193 16.70 -0.88 -16.79
CA LEU A 193 15.82 -2.06 -16.80
C LEU A 193 14.34 -1.67 -16.89
N LYS A 194 13.94 -0.60 -16.20
CA LYS A 194 12.58 -0.04 -16.27
C LYS A 194 12.30 0.53 -17.67
N ASP A 195 13.24 1.28 -18.24
CA ASP A 195 13.09 1.84 -19.58
C ASP A 195 12.95 0.74 -20.64
N VAL A 196 13.73 -0.33 -20.53
CA VAL A 196 13.62 -1.52 -21.41
C VAL A 196 12.28 -2.22 -21.23
N ASP A 197 11.85 -2.49 -19.99
CA ASP A 197 10.59 -3.16 -19.71
C ASP A 197 9.38 -2.38 -20.25
N VAL A 198 9.39 -1.05 -20.08
CA VAL A 198 8.37 -0.15 -20.63
C VAL A 198 8.40 -0.16 -22.16
N THR A 199 9.58 -0.16 -22.77
CA THR A 199 9.71 -0.12 -24.24
C THR A 199 9.23 -1.43 -24.87
N LEU A 200 9.67 -2.58 -24.34
CA LEU A 200 9.19 -3.90 -24.78
C LEU A 200 7.67 -4.02 -24.56
N GLY A 201 7.17 -3.56 -23.41
CA GLY A 201 5.75 -3.54 -23.11
C GLY A 201 4.94 -2.72 -24.12
N LYS A 202 5.39 -1.51 -24.48
CA LYS A 202 4.69 -0.68 -25.47
C LYS A 202 4.64 -1.34 -26.85
N HIS A 203 5.71 -1.99 -27.27
CA HIS A 203 5.76 -2.70 -28.54
C HIS A 203 4.78 -3.89 -28.56
N GLU A 204 4.76 -4.72 -27.51
CA GLU A 204 3.82 -5.86 -27.41
C GLU A 204 2.34 -5.44 -27.44
N HIS A 205 2.02 -4.23 -26.99
CA HIS A 205 0.66 -3.68 -27.05
C HIS A 205 0.37 -2.94 -28.38
N GLY A 206 1.29 -2.96 -29.34
CA GLY A 206 1.16 -2.26 -30.62
C GLY A 206 1.19 -0.74 -30.51
N VAL A 207 1.70 -0.19 -29.39
CA VAL A 207 1.74 1.25 -29.10
C VAL A 207 3.02 1.89 -29.61
N ALA A 208 4.10 1.12 -29.78
CA ALA A 208 5.39 1.61 -30.22
C ALA A 208 6.01 0.69 -31.30
N GLU A 209 6.88 1.29 -32.11
CA GLU A 209 7.72 0.56 -33.06
C GLU A 209 8.63 -0.44 -32.35
N VAL A 210 9.09 -1.43 -33.11
CA VAL A 210 10.06 -2.43 -32.64
C VAL A 210 11.31 -1.69 -32.13
N PRO A 211 11.70 -1.86 -30.86
CA PRO A 211 12.92 -1.27 -30.36
C PRO A 211 14.14 -1.85 -31.10
N ASP A 212 15.28 -1.16 -31.05
CA ASP A 212 16.53 -1.75 -31.52
C ASP A 212 16.94 -2.91 -30.59
N LEU A 213 16.55 -4.13 -30.99
CA LEU A 213 16.73 -5.34 -30.19
C LEU A 213 18.19 -5.77 -30.12
N GLY A 214 19.01 -5.44 -31.13
CA GLY A 214 20.45 -5.68 -31.11
C GLY A 214 21.10 -4.86 -30.00
N VAL A 215 20.90 -3.54 -30.01
CA VAL A 215 21.42 -2.63 -28.98
C VAL A 215 20.85 -2.96 -27.60
N THR A 216 19.59 -3.37 -27.52
CA THR A 216 18.95 -3.75 -26.25
C THR A 216 19.58 -5.02 -25.67
N ASN A 217 19.79 -6.05 -26.49
CA ASN A 217 20.41 -7.30 -26.04
C ASN A 217 21.86 -7.11 -25.63
N ASP A 218 22.66 -6.38 -26.42
CA ASP A 218 24.07 -6.08 -26.10
C ASP A 218 24.19 -5.36 -24.74
N ARG A 219 23.31 -4.39 -24.49
CA ARG A 219 23.28 -3.66 -23.21
C ARG A 219 22.81 -4.52 -22.04
N LEU A 220 21.82 -5.39 -22.24
CA LEU A 220 21.37 -6.32 -21.21
C LEU A 220 22.47 -7.33 -20.85
N GLU A 221 23.24 -7.79 -21.85
CA GLU A 221 24.41 -8.65 -21.64
C GLU A 221 25.52 -7.94 -20.85
N MET A 222 25.88 -6.72 -21.25
CA MET A 222 26.80 -5.89 -20.45
C MET A 222 26.31 -5.70 -19.01
N LEU A 223 25.01 -5.55 -18.78
CA LEU A 223 24.47 -5.44 -17.42
C LEU A 223 24.56 -6.74 -16.63
N GLU A 224 24.34 -7.89 -17.28
CA GLU A 224 24.54 -9.20 -16.65
C GLU A 224 26.00 -9.38 -16.22
N GLU A 225 26.96 -9.10 -17.11
CA GLU A 225 28.39 -9.12 -16.81
C GLU A 225 28.75 -8.19 -15.65
N ASN A 226 28.21 -6.96 -15.64
CA ASN A 226 28.42 -6.00 -14.56
C ASN A 226 27.90 -6.52 -13.21
N VAL A 227 26.77 -7.23 -13.19
CA VAL A 227 26.22 -7.85 -11.98
C VAL A 227 27.11 -9.01 -11.51
N GLU A 228 27.62 -9.83 -12.44
CA GLU A 228 28.55 -10.93 -12.13
C GLU A 228 29.90 -10.42 -11.60
N MET A 229 30.42 -9.35 -12.18
CA MET A 229 31.59 -8.64 -11.66
C MET A 229 31.33 -8.09 -10.25
N SER A 230 30.13 -7.54 -10.00
CA SER A 230 29.76 -7.04 -8.68
C SER A 230 29.68 -8.16 -7.64
N LEU A 231 29.11 -9.31 -8.02
CA LEU A 231 29.06 -10.52 -7.17
C LEU A 231 30.47 -11.04 -6.85
N SER A 232 31.36 -11.03 -7.84
CA SER A 232 32.75 -11.43 -7.66
C SER A 232 33.50 -10.45 -6.76
N ALA A 233 33.30 -9.15 -6.96
CA ALA A 233 33.91 -8.09 -6.15
C ALA A 233 33.45 -8.17 -4.69
N LEU A 234 32.18 -8.47 -4.41
CA LEU A 234 31.67 -8.62 -3.03
C LEU A 234 32.47 -9.63 -2.19
N ALA A 235 32.98 -10.69 -2.82
CA ALA A 235 33.80 -11.70 -2.15
C ALA A 235 35.22 -11.21 -1.80
N HIS A 236 35.68 -10.11 -2.41
CA HIS A 236 37.06 -9.61 -2.33
C HIS A 236 37.17 -8.19 -1.73
N VAL A 237 36.05 -7.54 -1.40
CA VAL A 237 36.05 -6.20 -0.79
C VAL A 237 36.45 -6.32 0.67
N GLU A 238 37.74 -6.10 0.94
CA GLU A 238 38.30 -5.87 2.27
C GLU A 238 38.62 -4.37 2.48
N PRO A 239 38.47 -3.83 3.70
CA PRO A 239 37.98 -4.50 4.90
C PRO A 239 36.47 -4.75 4.85
N VAL A 240 35.99 -5.70 5.65
CA VAL A 240 34.57 -5.94 5.88
C VAL A 240 34.12 -5.12 7.08
N PRO A 241 33.05 -4.29 6.98
CA PRO A 241 32.60 -3.52 8.13
C PRO A 241 32.09 -4.46 9.22
N VAL A 242 32.43 -4.17 10.47
CA VAL A 242 32.10 -4.96 11.65
C VAL A 242 31.07 -4.23 12.51
N ASP A 243 30.05 -4.93 12.95
CA ASP A 243 29.06 -4.45 13.90
C ASP A 243 29.70 -4.30 15.28
N PRO A 244 29.72 -3.09 15.88
CA PRO A 244 30.33 -2.85 17.18
C PRO A 244 29.62 -3.55 18.33
N LEU A 245 28.33 -3.91 18.18
CA LEU A 245 27.54 -4.55 19.22
C LEU A 245 27.81 -6.06 19.30
N THR A 246 28.04 -6.69 18.15
CA THR A 246 28.19 -8.15 18.06
C THR A 246 29.63 -8.59 17.75
N GLY A 247 30.49 -7.69 17.26
CA GLY A 247 31.82 -8.01 16.74
C GLY A 247 31.80 -8.81 15.44
N LEU A 248 30.62 -9.02 14.84
CA LEU A 248 30.45 -9.78 13.61
C LEU A 248 30.40 -8.84 12.39
N PRO A 249 30.78 -9.32 11.20
CA PRO A 249 30.58 -8.59 9.96
C PRO A 249 29.13 -8.14 9.74
N PHE A 250 28.94 -6.90 9.26
CA PHE A 250 27.64 -6.48 8.74
C PHE A 250 27.28 -7.35 7.53
N THR A 251 26.16 -8.07 7.65
CA THR A 251 25.57 -8.86 6.56
C THR A 251 24.53 -8.08 5.77
N ARG A 252 24.02 -6.98 6.33
CA ARG A 252 22.97 -6.11 5.76
C ARG A 252 23.24 -4.66 6.16
N VAL A 253 22.63 -3.74 5.43
CA VAL A 253 22.64 -2.32 5.77
C VAL A 253 21.68 -2.09 6.95
N PRO A 254 22.10 -1.39 8.02
CA PRO A 254 21.20 -0.98 9.09
C PRO A 254 20.04 -0.14 8.55
N ALA A 255 18.85 -0.28 9.14
CA ALA A 255 17.66 0.43 8.69
C ALA A 255 17.78 1.96 8.76
N SER A 256 18.66 2.46 9.65
CA SER A 256 18.98 3.88 9.80
C SER A 256 19.86 4.46 8.68
N VAL A 257 20.54 3.61 7.90
CA VAL A 257 21.43 4.06 6.83
C VAL A 257 20.67 4.09 5.51
N LYS A 258 20.59 5.28 4.92
CA LYS A 258 19.93 5.50 3.64
C LYS A 258 20.88 5.23 2.49
N PHE A 259 20.33 4.76 1.39
CA PHE A 259 20.99 4.78 0.09
C PHE A 259 20.01 5.46 -0.84
N ARG A 260 20.34 6.69 -1.26
CA ARG A 260 19.46 7.55 -2.07
C ARG A 260 19.20 6.88 -3.42
N ILE A 261 18.15 6.07 -3.51
CA ILE A 261 17.65 5.48 -4.74
C ILE A 261 16.30 6.12 -5.05
N LYS A 262 16.15 6.60 -6.28
CA LYS A 262 14.95 7.34 -6.70
C LYS A 262 13.79 6.44 -7.12
N ASP A 263 14.02 5.14 -7.30
CA ASP A 263 13.03 4.19 -7.83
C ASP A 263 13.04 2.87 -7.06
N ASP A 264 11.94 2.55 -6.36
CA ASP A 264 11.82 1.42 -5.42
C ASP A 264 11.65 0.02 -6.04
N LEU A 265 11.83 -0.16 -7.35
CA LEU A 265 11.39 -1.39 -8.03
C LEU A 265 12.20 -2.64 -7.67
N LEU A 266 13.49 -2.51 -7.31
CA LEU A 266 14.40 -3.65 -7.08
C LEU A 266 15.17 -3.56 -5.75
N THR A 267 14.66 -2.80 -4.77
CA THR A 267 15.32 -2.69 -3.47
C THR A 267 14.37 -2.81 -2.31
N ARG A 268 14.58 -3.85 -1.51
CA ARG A 268 14.13 -3.86 -0.12
C ARG A 268 15.36 -3.64 0.76
N CYS A 269 15.29 -2.66 1.66
CA CYS A 269 16.38 -2.33 2.59
C CYS A 269 16.77 -3.48 3.53
N ASN A 270 16.01 -4.58 3.55
CA ASN A 270 16.18 -5.70 4.46
C ASN A 270 16.91 -6.90 3.82
N GLU A 271 17.31 -6.81 2.55
CA GLU A 271 17.91 -7.90 1.81
C GLU A 271 19.44 -7.93 1.93
N ILE A 272 19.99 -9.14 1.83
CA ILE A 272 21.43 -9.36 1.83
C ILE A 272 21.98 -8.98 0.44
N PRO A 273 23.19 -8.39 0.31
CA PRO A 273 23.74 -7.95 -0.99
C PRO A 273 23.67 -8.99 -2.12
N GLN A 274 23.91 -10.26 -1.80
CA GLN A 274 23.81 -11.37 -2.75
C GLN A 274 22.38 -11.58 -3.28
N GLN A 275 21.36 -11.36 -2.44
CA GLN A 275 19.95 -11.46 -2.85
C GLN A 275 19.59 -10.33 -3.81
N VAL A 276 19.99 -9.09 -3.48
CA VAL A 276 19.75 -7.90 -4.32
C VAL A 276 20.36 -8.07 -5.71
N LEU A 277 21.59 -8.58 -5.81
CA LEU A 277 22.25 -8.85 -7.09
C LEU A 277 21.65 -10.05 -7.83
N ALA A 278 21.20 -11.09 -7.13
CA ALA A 278 20.52 -12.23 -7.74
C ALA A 278 19.18 -11.84 -8.35
N GLU A 279 18.41 -10.97 -7.70
CA GLU A 279 17.15 -10.43 -8.22
C GLU A 279 17.37 -9.55 -9.46
N GLN A 280 18.40 -8.70 -9.44
CA GLN A 280 18.81 -7.93 -10.63
C GLN A 280 19.14 -8.86 -11.80
N ARG A 281 19.97 -9.88 -11.59
CA ARG A 281 20.33 -10.86 -12.62
C ARG A 281 19.12 -11.61 -13.17
N SER A 282 18.20 -12.02 -12.29
CA SER A 282 16.94 -12.66 -12.70
C SER A 282 16.10 -11.74 -13.59
N THR A 283 16.01 -10.46 -13.23
CA THR A 283 15.27 -9.45 -14.00
C THR A 283 15.91 -9.22 -15.37
N ILE A 284 17.24 -9.08 -15.44
CA ILE A 284 17.99 -8.93 -16.70
C ILE A 284 17.72 -10.12 -17.62
N ARG A 285 17.83 -11.36 -17.10
CA ARG A 285 17.57 -12.59 -17.88
C ARG A 285 16.14 -12.67 -18.40
N LYS A 286 15.17 -12.25 -17.60
CA LYS A 286 13.77 -12.20 -18.01
C LYS A 286 13.58 -11.23 -19.17
N LEU A 287 14.18 -10.04 -19.10
CA LEU A 287 14.12 -9.05 -20.16
C LEU A 287 14.85 -9.50 -21.43
N LYS A 288 16.01 -10.16 -21.29
CA LYS A 288 16.76 -10.74 -22.43
C LYS A 288 15.91 -11.75 -23.19
N ARG A 289 15.32 -12.73 -22.51
CA ARG A 289 14.39 -13.71 -23.14
C ARG A 289 13.19 -13.05 -23.81
N ARG A 290 12.69 -11.96 -23.23
CA ARG A 290 11.55 -11.22 -23.80
C ARG A 290 11.95 -10.48 -25.07
N ALA A 291 13.12 -9.82 -25.06
CA ALA A 291 13.67 -9.17 -26.25
C ALA A 291 13.99 -10.18 -27.37
N GLU A 292 14.52 -11.36 -27.04
CA GLU A 292 14.72 -12.48 -27.98
C GLU A 292 13.40 -12.95 -28.58
N ALA A 293 12.35 -13.14 -27.77
CA ALA A 293 11.02 -13.55 -28.28
C ALA A 293 10.40 -12.49 -29.21
N VAL A 294 10.60 -11.20 -28.92
CA VAL A 294 10.18 -10.13 -29.84
C VAL A 294 10.98 -10.20 -31.14
N ALA A 295 12.29 -10.43 -31.08
CA ALA A 295 13.14 -10.54 -32.27
C ALA A 295 12.72 -11.73 -33.17
N GLU A 296 12.43 -12.87 -32.55
CA GLU A 296 11.94 -14.06 -33.26
C GLU A 296 10.58 -13.81 -33.92
N SER A 297 9.66 -13.16 -33.20
CA SER A 297 8.34 -12.79 -33.74
C SER A 297 8.47 -11.84 -34.95
N GLU A 298 9.30 -10.81 -34.84
CA GLU A 298 9.53 -9.84 -35.93
C GLU A 298 10.21 -10.49 -37.14
N ASN A 299 11.21 -11.34 -36.91
CA ASN A 299 11.85 -12.11 -38.00
C ASN A 299 10.84 -13.04 -38.68
N TYR A 300 9.97 -13.70 -37.91
CA TYR A 300 8.91 -14.53 -38.47
C TYR A 300 7.92 -13.73 -39.30
N GLN A 301 7.50 -12.54 -38.84
CA GLN A 301 6.62 -11.65 -39.60
C GLN A 301 7.27 -11.15 -40.89
N ARG A 302 8.57 -10.81 -40.86
CA ARG A 302 9.34 -10.45 -42.07
C ARG A 302 9.41 -11.59 -43.06
N LEU A 303 9.72 -12.80 -42.59
CA LEU A 303 9.77 -13.99 -43.44
C LEU A 303 8.39 -14.27 -44.07
N LEU A 304 7.31 -14.16 -43.31
CA LEU A 304 5.95 -14.28 -43.85
C LEU A 304 5.67 -13.22 -44.91
N ALA A 305 6.09 -11.97 -44.69
CA ALA A 305 5.90 -10.89 -45.65
C ALA A 305 6.75 -11.06 -46.92
N GLU A 306 7.95 -11.65 -46.82
CA GLU A 306 8.78 -12.02 -47.98
C GLU A 306 8.16 -13.16 -48.78
N LEU A 307 7.71 -14.22 -48.08
CA LEU A 307 7.01 -15.35 -48.69
C LEU A 307 5.71 -14.92 -49.39
N GLN A 308 4.98 -13.95 -48.85
CA GLN A 308 3.80 -13.38 -49.50
C GLN A 308 4.12 -12.54 -50.75
N LYS A 309 5.36 -12.07 -50.93
CA LYS A 309 5.78 -11.33 -52.14
C LYS A 309 6.17 -12.26 -53.28
N GLU A 310 6.42 -13.54 -53.01
CA GLU A 310 6.68 -14.53 -54.05
C GLU A 310 5.36 -15.08 -54.60
N PRO A 311 4.96 -14.71 -55.83
CA PRO A 311 3.67 -15.13 -56.41
C PRO A 311 3.57 -16.65 -56.57
N GLU A 312 4.70 -17.34 -56.73
CA GLU A 312 4.78 -18.80 -56.79
C GLU A 312 4.43 -19.44 -55.43
N TYR A 313 4.84 -18.82 -54.33
CA TYR A 313 4.53 -19.32 -52.98
C TYR A 313 3.07 -19.11 -52.60
N LEU A 314 2.47 -17.98 -53.00
CA LEU A 314 1.03 -17.75 -52.87
C LEU A 314 0.21 -18.79 -53.65
N ALA A 315 0.61 -19.09 -54.89
CA ALA A 315 -0.05 -20.12 -55.70
C ALA A 315 0.03 -21.51 -55.04
N LEU A 316 1.20 -21.86 -54.48
CA LEU A 316 1.43 -23.14 -53.81
C LEU A 316 0.65 -23.27 -52.49
N LEU A 317 0.51 -22.17 -51.73
CA LEU A 317 -0.33 -22.10 -50.53
C LEU A 317 -1.81 -22.19 -50.85
N GLU A 318 -2.28 -21.51 -51.91
CA GLU A 318 -3.66 -21.62 -52.37
C GLU A 318 -3.99 -23.06 -52.82
N GLU A 319 -3.06 -23.72 -53.51
CA GLU A 319 -3.20 -25.11 -53.94
C GLU A 319 -3.24 -26.07 -52.74
N GLN A 320 -2.39 -25.87 -51.73
CA GLN A 320 -2.42 -26.64 -50.49
C GLN A 320 -3.72 -26.42 -49.70
N PHE A 321 -4.18 -25.17 -49.54
CA PHE A 321 -5.44 -24.88 -48.86
C PHE A 321 -6.65 -25.41 -49.64
N ALA A 322 -6.62 -25.39 -50.98
CA ALA A 322 -7.64 -26.00 -51.81
C ALA A 322 -7.69 -27.52 -51.59
N ALA A 323 -6.54 -28.19 -51.58
CA ALA A 323 -6.44 -29.62 -51.29
C ALA A 323 -6.96 -29.97 -49.89
N GLN A 324 -6.63 -29.17 -48.87
CA GLN A 324 -7.09 -29.37 -47.49
C GLN A 324 -8.60 -29.17 -47.35
N ARG A 325 -9.17 -28.15 -48.01
CA ARG A 325 -10.62 -27.91 -48.05
C ARG A 325 -11.37 -29.06 -48.72
N GLU A 326 -10.81 -29.62 -49.78
CA GLU A 326 -11.38 -30.77 -50.48
C GLU A 326 -11.30 -32.03 -49.62
N GLN A 327 -10.19 -32.25 -48.90
CA GLN A 327 -10.09 -33.32 -47.90
C GLN A 327 -11.17 -33.19 -46.81
N ILE A 328 -11.37 -31.99 -46.27
CA ILE A 328 -12.42 -31.72 -45.27
C ILE A 328 -13.83 -31.97 -45.84
N ARG A 329 -14.07 -31.60 -47.11
CA ARG A 329 -15.33 -31.92 -47.80
C ARG A 329 -15.54 -33.43 -47.93
N GLN A 330 -14.52 -34.17 -48.33
CA GLN A 330 -14.58 -35.63 -48.48
C GLN A 330 -14.85 -36.31 -47.13
N TYR A 331 -14.19 -35.88 -46.06
CA TYR A 331 -14.47 -36.36 -44.70
C TYR A 331 -15.92 -36.08 -44.27
N ARG A 332 -16.43 -34.87 -44.51
CA ARG A 332 -17.83 -34.52 -44.19
C ARG A 332 -18.87 -35.24 -45.05
N ALA A 333 -18.53 -35.54 -46.31
CA ALA A 333 -19.40 -36.32 -47.20
C ALA A 333 -19.42 -37.82 -46.82
N ALA A 334 -18.33 -38.34 -46.26
CA ALA A 334 -18.23 -39.71 -45.78
C ALA A 334 -18.97 -39.95 -44.44
N GLU A 335 -19.22 -38.89 -43.65
CA GLU A 335 -19.97 -38.97 -42.38
C GLU A 335 -21.51 -38.98 -42.53
N VAL A 336 -22.05 -39.09 -43.76
CA VAL A 336 -23.50 -39.32 -43.96
C VAL A 336 -23.72 -40.64 -44.69
N PRO A 337 -24.22 -41.67 -43.97
CA PRO A 337 -25.59 -42.08 -44.26
C PRO A 337 -26.42 -42.40 -43.02
N GLY A 338 -27.57 -41.71 -42.94
CA GLY A 338 -28.87 -42.23 -42.53
C GLY A 338 -28.96 -43.20 -41.36
N THR A 339 -29.46 -42.72 -40.23
CA THR A 339 -30.78 -43.11 -39.70
C THR A 339 -31.04 -42.24 -38.48
N LEU A 340 -32.23 -41.63 -38.44
CA LEU A 340 -33.06 -41.46 -37.23
C LEU A 340 -34.29 -40.65 -37.64
N ASN A 341 -35.26 -41.37 -38.21
CA ASN A 341 -36.66 -40.98 -38.15
C ASN A 341 -37.33 -41.83 -37.06
N GLY A 342 -37.91 -41.15 -36.08
CA GLY A 342 -39.05 -41.61 -35.29
C GLY A 342 -38.72 -42.41 -34.03
N GLU A 343 -38.87 -41.80 -32.85
CA GLU A 343 -40.16 -41.82 -32.14
C GLU A 343 -40.22 -40.83 -30.96
N ARG A 344 -41.38 -40.18 -30.87
CA ARG A 344 -41.98 -39.37 -29.80
C ARG A 344 -42.06 -40.17 -28.48
N GLU A 345 -42.29 -39.66 -27.26
CA GLU A 345 -42.75 -38.41 -26.66
C GLU A 345 -42.60 -38.57 -25.12
N ALA A 346 -42.66 -37.44 -24.40
CA ALA A 346 -43.04 -37.29 -22.99
C ALA A 346 -42.12 -37.84 -21.87
N SER A 347 -41.43 -36.93 -21.18
CA SER A 347 -41.93 -36.46 -19.89
C SER A 347 -41.27 -35.14 -19.48
N SER A 348 -42.15 -34.20 -19.18
CA SER A 348 -41.92 -32.90 -18.57
C SER A 348 -41.21 -32.94 -17.22
N ALA A 349 -40.61 -31.78 -16.92
CA ALA A 349 -40.51 -31.13 -15.61
C ALA A 349 -39.21 -31.28 -14.80
N GLU A 350 -38.89 -30.15 -14.18
CA GLU A 350 -37.92 -29.88 -13.12
C GLU A 350 -36.45 -29.66 -13.56
N SER A 351 -36.08 -28.44 -13.97
CA SER A 351 -35.85 -27.25 -13.13
C SER A 351 -34.55 -27.30 -12.31
N SER A 352 -33.58 -26.50 -12.78
CA SER A 352 -32.82 -25.55 -11.95
C SER A 352 -32.12 -26.06 -10.68
N SER A 353 -30.84 -26.42 -10.80
CA SER A 353 -29.77 -26.35 -9.78
C SER A 353 -28.58 -27.13 -10.37
N ALA A 354 -27.37 -26.63 -10.62
CA ALA A 354 -26.56 -25.71 -9.86
C ALA A 354 -25.53 -25.06 -10.78
N ARG A 355 -25.54 -23.73 -10.83
CA ARG A 355 -24.44 -22.92 -11.35
C ARG A 355 -23.86 -22.16 -10.15
N ALA A 356 -22.92 -22.76 -9.42
CA ALA A 356 -22.09 -22.05 -8.46
C ALA A 356 -20.89 -22.90 -8.01
N ALA A 357 -19.77 -22.22 -7.78
CA ALA A 357 -18.61 -22.64 -7.00
C ALA A 357 -17.60 -23.60 -7.65
N ARG A 358 -16.62 -23.03 -8.37
CA ARG A 358 -15.22 -23.45 -8.25
C ARG A 358 -14.34 -22.23 -7.95
N THR A 359 -14.32 -21.87 -6.67
CA THR A 359 -13.31 -21.02 -6.06
C THR A 359 -12.61 -21.81 -4.95
N ARG A 360 -11.28 -21.69 -4.93
CA ARG A 360 -10.33 -21.94 -3.83
C ARG A 360 -9.96 -23.39 -3.48
N GLY A 361 -8.65 -23.62 -3.43
CA GLY A 361 -8.06 -24.73 -2.70
C GLY A 361 -6.60 -24.99 -3.04
N ARG A 362 -5.67 -24.15 -2.56
CA ARG A 362 -4.31 -24.61 -2.22
C ARG A 362 -3.72 -23.75 -1.11
N GLY A 363 -4.01 -24.18 0.12
CA GLY A 363 -3.23 -23.86 1.31
C GLY A 363 -1.96 -24.71 1.37
N GLY A 364 -1.01 -24.23 2.14
CA GLY A 364 0.34 -24.74 2.26
C GLY A 364 0.53 -25.94 3.19
N ARG A 365 1.80 -26.35 3.25
CA ARG A 365 2.54 -27.24 4.15
C ARG A 365 4.02 -27.06 3.71
N ARG A 366 5.04 -26.84 4.54
CA ARG A 366 5.26 -26.88 5.98
C ARG A 366 6.30 -25.82 6.33
#